data_AF-A0AAF0DH84-F1
#
_entry.id   AF-A0AAF0DH84-F1
#
_cell.length_a   1.000
_cell.length_b   1.000
_cell.length_c   1.000
_cell.angle_alpha   90.00
_cell.angle_beta   90.00
_cell.angle_gamma   90.00
#
_symmetry.space_group_name_H-M   'P 1'
#
loop_
_entity.id
_entity.type
_entity.pdbx_description
1 polymer ?
#
loop_
_entity_poly.entity_id
_entity_poly.type
_entity_poly.pdbx_seq_one_letter_code
_entity_poly.pdbx_strand_id
1 'polypeptide(L)'
;MAQTESNLNLQTGSAWQNPGSAAFDFRSDVVTRPTASMLEAIANTSLLDDDFMEDPTTNSLQEFVAKLANQEDGLLVMSGTMGNQVAIRTHLTQPPYTVLCDHRAHIIHYEAGGVATWSSAYVKGIEPSNGRYLVLEDIQKHAILNDDFHGCPTRVISLENTLDGMILPLSEAKRICEWAHSHGLKVHLDGARLWEAVTAGAGSLPDYTALFDSVSLCFSKGLGAPIGSILVGSTEFIKKARWFRKSIGGGTRQSGIITAAARVAVEETFGKGPRGEGGKLRASHENARRIADVWVQKGGKLACPTETNMVWFNLDAAGISTSDWEKLGQREGLKLMGNRLVVHYHTKFDTVVKQTVSQLHNHLQNENNSGKAWRLTPRRIAEKAKFAQTSLVFAWDEMRWKRLLRVRRVTFPEPLSTPNHRYPALLLASRASKTRPLTCESISESQKTTAAAPRHSCVVVSSGTDQRAGGEVEVNGSGKAALSLVSAPIRHFKLLSPCKR
;
A
#
# COMPACT_ATOMS: atom_id res chain seq x y z
N MET A 1 -11.11 20.18 -39.63
CA MET A 1 -10.94 18.72 -39.68
C MET A 1 -9.86 18.44 -40.71
N ALA A 2 -8.92 17.54 -40.41
CA ALA A 2 -7.66 17.26 -41.12
C ALA A 2 -6.50 18.23 -40.84
N GLN A 3 -5.84 18.06 -39.68
CA GLN A 3 -4.39 18.26 -39.45
C GLN A 3 -4.03 17.89 -37.99
N THR A 4 -4.19 16.61 -37.62
CA THR A 4 -3.75 16.06 -36.31
C THR A 4 -3.30 14.60 -36.44
N GLU A 5 -2.70 14.21 -37.57
CA GLU A 5 -2.27 12.82 -37.81
C GLU A 5 -0.79 12.66 -38.20
N SER A 6 0.08 13.66 -37.98
CA SER A 6 1.46 13.59 -38.48
C SER A 6 2.59 13.35 -37.47
N ASN A 7 2.31 12.97 -36.20
CA ASN A 7 3.37 12.69 -35.22
C ASN A 7 3.31 11.30 -34.55
N LEU A 8 2.54 10.36 -35.11
CA LEU A 8 2.59 8.94 -34.70
C LEU A 8 3.16 8.08 -35.83
N ASN A 9 4.33 8.45 -36.35
CA ASN A 9 5.23 7.45 -36.92
C ASN A 9 5.79 6.61 -35.77
N LEU A 10 4.94 5.71 -35.25
CA LEU A 10 5.33 4.64 -34.34
C LEU A 10 6.38 3.81 -35.07
N GLN A 11 7.62 3.97 -34.65
CA GLN A 11 8.76 3.17 -35.09
C GLN A 11 8.36 1.69 -35.10
N THR A 12 8.71 1.00 -36.18
CA THR A 12 8.50 -0.42 -36.49
C THR A 12 9.22 -1.39 -35.55
N GLY A 13 9.56 -0.97 -34.33
CA GLY A 13 10.20 -1.80 -33.30
C GLY A 13 9.17 -2.48 -32.38
N SER A 14 9.55 -3.64 -31.84
CA SER A 14 8.75 -4.36 -30.85
C SER A 14 8.47 -3.47 -29.61
N ALA A 15 7.31 -3.62 -28.98
CA ALA A 15 6.89 -2.83 -27.81
C ALA A 15 7.87 -2.91 -26.61
N TRP A 16 8.81 -3.86 -26.65
CA TRP A 16 9.84 -4.17 -25.66
C TRP A 16 11.20 -3.50 -25.92
N GLN A 17 11.41 -2.92 -27.10
CA GLN A 17 12.69 -2.34 -27.51
C GLN A 17 12.76 -0.82 -27.30
N ASN A 18 11.61 -0.15 -27.21
CA ASN A 18 11.54 1.30 -27.10
C ASN A 18 10.66 1.72 -25.90
N PRO A 19 11.02 2.80 -25.19
CA PRO A 19 10.22 3.31 -24.08
C PRO A 19 8.81 3.77 -24.52
N GLY A 20 8.60 4.02 -25.82
CA GLY A 20 7.31 4.40 -26.39
C GLY A 20 6.71 5.61 -25.67
N SER A 21 5.43 5.51 -25.29
CA SER A 21 4.74 6.58 -24.56
C SER A 21 5.29 6.84 -23.17
N ALA A 22 5.98 5.87 -22.54
CA ALA A 22 6.55 6.05 -21.20
C ALA A 22 7.63 7.14 -21.19
N ALA A 23 8.30 7.38 -22.31
CA ALA A 23 9.33 8.43 -22.41
C ALA A 23 8.80 9.84 -22.12
N PHE A 24 7.49 10.07 -22.27
CA PHE A 24 6.81 11.35 -22.14
C PHE A 24 5.74 11.35 -21.05
N ASP A 25 5.71 10.33 -20.20
CA ASP A 25 4.69 10.15 -19.16
C ASP A 25 5.30 10.36 -17.77
N PHE A 26 4.94 11.47 -17.13
CA PHE A 26 5.48 11.91 -15.83
C PHE A 26 4.50 11.72 -14.68
N ARG A 27 3.35 11.08 -14.95
CA ARG A 27 2.28 10.92 -13.95
C ARG A 27 2.74 10.05 -12.78
N SER A 28 3.52 9.02 -13.08
CA SER A 28 4.03 8.04 -12.13
C SER A 28 5.07 7.13 -12.80
N ASP A 29 5.95 6.53 -12.02
CA ASP A 29 6.89 5.49 -12.44
C ASP A 29 6.25 4.11 -12.65
N VAL A 30 4.95 3.94 -12.38
CA VAL A 30 4.21 2.72 -12.75
C VAL A 30 3.99 2.58 -14.27
N VAL A 31 4.28 3.63 -15.05
CA VAL A 31 4.12 3.64 -16.52
C VAL A 31 5.34 3.08 -17.24
N THR A 32 6.38 2.68 -16.50
CA THR A 32 7.54 1.98 -17.04
C THR A 32 7.10 0.76 -17.85
N ARG A 33 7.94 0.39 -18.81
CA ARG A 33 7.68 -0.74 -19.70
C ARG A 33 8.75 -1.80 -19.47
N PRO A 34 8.39 -3.09 -19.56
CA PRO A 34 9.39 -4.14 -19.51
C PRO A 34 10.41 -4.02 -20.66
N THR A 35 11.65 -4.41 -20.39
CA THR A 35 12.75 -4.39 -21.37
C THR A 35 12.78 -5.68 -22.20
N ALA A 36 13.55 -5.69 -23.29
CA ALA A 36 13.81 -6.89 -24.08
C ALA A 36 14.41 -8.04 -23.23
N SER A 37 15.30 -7.73 -22.28
CA SER A 37 15.86 -8.72 -21.35
C SER A 37 14.81 -9.30 -20.40
N MET A 38 13.84 -8.49 -19.95
CA MET A 38 12.70 -8.99 -19.18
C MET A 38 11.83 -9.94 -20.01
N LEU A 39 11.59 -9.63 -21.30
CA LEU A 39 10.87 -10.54 -22.20
C LEU A 39 11.59 -11.86 -22.37
N GLU A 40 12.91 -11.82 -22.59
CA GLU A 40 13.73 -13.03 -22.74
C GLU A 40 13.69 -13.88 -21.46
N ALA A 41 13.75 -13.26 -20.28
CA ALA A 41 13.61 -13.98 -19.01
C ALA A 41 12.21 -14.61 -18.86
N ILE A 42 11.14 -13.90 -19.25
CA ILE A 42 9.78 -14.45 -19.28
C ILE A 42 9.70 -15.66 -20.21
N ALA A 43 10.31 -15.60 -21.40
CA ALA A 43 10.26 -16.68 -22.38
C ALA A 43 10.98 -17.95 -21.92
N ASN A 44 11.94 -17.83 -21.01
CA ASN A 44 12.78 -18.92 -20.52
C ASN A 44 12.48 -19.37 -19.08
N THR A 45 11.41 -18.84 -18.46
CA THR A 45 11.05 -19.14 -17.07
C THR A 45 10.50 -20.56 -16.88
N SER A 46 10.60 -21.09 -15.66
CA SER A 46 9.78 -22.21 -15.21
C SER A 46 8.29 -21.84 -15.14
N LEU A 47 7.43 -22.84 -15.29
CA LEU A 47 5.97 -22.74 -15.23
C LEU A 47 5.38 -23.80 -14.29
N LEU A 48 5.99 -23.98 -13.11
CA LEU A 48 5.48 -24.89 -12.08
C LEU A 48 4.58 -24.13 -11.09
N ASP A 49 4.03 -24.80 -10.07
CA ASP A 49 3.03 -24.19 -9.19
C ASP A 49 3.66 -23.54 -7.94
N ASP A 50 3.48 -22.22 -7.74
CA ASP A 50 3.93 -21.48 -6.55
C ASP A 50 3.12 -21.78 -5.29
N ASP A 51 1.85 -22.20 -5.39
CA ASP A 51 1.10 -22.60 -4.19
C ASP A 51 1.65 -23.89 -3.57
N PHE A 52 2.20 -24.79 -4.40
CA PHE A 52 2.95 -25.96 -3.95
C PHE A 52 4.42 -25.64 -3.64
N MET A 53 4.86 -24.40 -3.89
CA MET A 53 6.25 -23.96 -3.76
C MET A 53 7.21 -24.74 -4.65
N GLU A 54 6.76 -25.16 -5.83
CA GLU A 54 7.53 -25.99 -6.76
C GLU A 54 8.19 -25.19 -7.89
N ASP A 55 7.81 -23.92 -8.09
CA ASP A 55 8.37 -23.06 -9.15
C ASP A 55 9.79 -22.54 -8.81
N PRO A 56 10.86 -23.04 -9.46
CA PRO A 56 12.22 -22.67 -9.11
C PRO A 56 12.56 -21.21 -9.44
N THR A 57 11.96 -20.64 -10.48
CA THR A 57 12.15 -19.21 -10.82
C THR A 57 11.55 -18.31 -9.74
N THR A 58 10.38 -18.69 -9.22
CA THR A 58 9.72 -17.95 -8.15
C THR A 58 10.50 -18.06 -6.84
N ASN A 59 10.87 -19.28 -6.44
CA ASN A 59 11.63 -19.52 -5.22
C ASN A 59 12.99 -18.83 -5.26
N SER A 60 13.70 -18.91 -6.39
CA SER A 60 15.00 -18.25 -6.56
C SER A 60 14.91 -16.74 -6.44
N LEU A 61 13.85 -16.09 -6.94
CA LEU A 61 13.66 -14.65 -6.74
C LEU A 61 13.41 -14.32 -5.26
N GLN A 62 12.54 -15.08 -4.59
CA GLN A 62 12.22 -14.85 -3.18
C GLN A 62 13.48 -14.93 -2.30
N GLU A 63 14.26 -16.01 -2.47
CA GLU A 63 15.54 -16.20 -1.77
C GLU A 63 16.55 -15.10 -2.11
N PHE A 64 16.67 -14.75 -3.39
CA PHE A 64 17.59 -13.72 -3.85
C PHE A 64 17.31 -12.36 -3.22
N VAL A 65 16.04 -11.92 -3.21
CA VAL A 65 15.69 -10.62 -2.63
C VAL A 65 15.74 -10.66 -1.11
N ALA A 66 15.34 -11.76 -0.46
CA ALA A 66 15.50 -11.91 0.99
C ALA A 66 16.98 -11.77 1.38
N LYS A 67 17.89 -12.46 0.67
CA LYS A 67 19.34 -12.34 0.88
C LYS A 67 19.86 -10.92 0.61
N LEU A 68 19.44 -10.28 -0.48
CA LEU A 68 19.84 -8.90 -0.80
C LEU A 68 19.36 -7.90 0.26
N ALA A 69 18.18 -8.13 0.83
CA ALA A 69 17.60 -7.35 1.92
C ALA A 69 18.06 -7.81 3.31
N ASN A 70 18.97 -8.78 3.42
CA ASN A 70 19.39 -9.37 4.70
C ASN A 70 18.21 -9.78 5.61
N GLN A 71 17.23 -10.48 5.02
CA GLN A 71 16.05 -11.04 5.68
C GLN A 71 16.05 -12.56 5.53
N GLU A 72 15.30 -13.24 6.40
CA GLU A 72 15.28 -14.71 6.43
C GLU A 72 14.51 -15.30 5.25
N ASP A 73 13.39 -14.68 4.84
CA ASP A 73 12.53 -15.20 3.78
C ASP A 73 11.81 -14.07 3.01
N GLY A 74 11.30 -14.42 1.83
CA GLY A 74 10.59 -13.53 0.91
C GLY A 74 9.32 -14.17 0.35
N LEU A 75 8.32 -13.33 0.09
CA LEU A 75 7.01 -13.73 -0.42
C LEU A 75 6.59 -12.86 -1.59
N LEU A 76 6.46 -13.45 -2.78
CA LEU A 76 5.88 -12.78 -3.93
C LEU A 76 4.43 -12.37 -3.62
N VAL A 77 4.10 -11.11 -3.92
CA VAL A 77 2.74 -10.56 -3.88
C VAL A 77 2.44 -9.81 -5.18
N MET A 78 1.17 -9.75 -5.58
CA MET A 78 0.79 -9.24 -6.91
C MET A 78 0.92 -7.71 -7.05
N SER A 79 0.89 -6.98 -5.94
CA SER A 79 1.00 -5.53 -5.90
C SER A 79 1.55 -5.04 -4.55
N GLY A 80 2.01 -3.79 -4.51
CA GLY A 80 2.41 -3.15 -3.25
C GLY A 80 1.26 -3.07 -2.25
N THR A 81 0.04 -2.75 -2.71
CA THR A 81 -1.17 -2.79 -1.88
C THR A 81 -1.38 -4.15 -1.25
N MET A 82 -1.25 -5.24 -2.03
CA MET A 82 -1.35 -6.59 -1.47
C MET A 82 -0.26 -6.83 -0.42
N GLY A 83 0.98 -6.39 -0.68
CA GLY A 83 2.10 -6.50 0.25
C GLY A 83 1.84 -5.81 1.59
N ASN A 84 1.47 -4.53 1.55
CA ASN A 84 1.17 -3.73 2.75
C ASN A 84 0.02 -4.34 3.55
N GLN A 85 -1.08 -4.67 2.86
CA GLN A 85 -2.23 -5.26 3.50
C GLN A 85 -1.89 -6.61 4.15
N VAL A 86 -1.21 -7.50 3.43
CA VAL A 86 -0.82 -8.82 3.95
C VAL A 86 0.11 -8.65 5.16
N ALA A 87 1.05 -7.73 5.09
CA ALA A 87 1.98 -7.47 6.18
C ALA A 87 1.27 -6.98 7.44
N ILE A 88 0.43 -5.96 7.32
CA ILE A 88 -0.33 -5.40 8.43
C ILE A 88 -1.27 -6.45 9.03
N ARG A 89 -2.01 -7.20 8.20
CA ARG A 89 -2.87 -8.28 8.68
C ARG A 89 -2.11 -9.39 9.40
N THR A 90 -0.88 -9.66 8.96
CA THR A 90 0.00 -10.68 9.55
C THR A 90 0.51 -10.27 10.94
N HIS A 91 0.86 -9.00 11.13
CA HIS A 91 1.27 -8.46 12.43
C HIS A 91 0.10 -8.38 13.42
N LEU A 92 -1.11 -8.14 12.93
CA LEU A 92 -2.31 -8.05 13.75
C LEU A 92 -2.92 -9.44 14.03
N THR A 93 -3.42 -9.62 15.25
CA THR A 93 -4.10 -10.86 15.65
C THR A 93 -5.62 -10.71 15.64
N GLN A 94 -6.13 -9.65 16.27
CA GLN A 94 -7.56 -9.34 16.43
C GLN A 94 -7.79 -7.83 16.64
N PRO A 95 -9.02 -7.29 16.50
CA PRO A 95 -9.35 -5.96 17.01
C PRO A 95 -9.14 -5.87 18.54
N PRO A 96 -9.03 -4.67 19.14
CA PRO A 96 -9.26 -3.34 18.58
C PRO A 96 -7.96 -2.54 18.51
N TYR A 97 -7.05 -2.88 17.59
CA TYR A 97 -5.73 -2.26 17.57
C TYR A 97 -5.61 -1.10 16.59
N THR A 98 -4.72 -0.16 16.94
CA THR A 98 -4.33 0.97 16.09
C THR A 98 -3.06 0.66 15.30
N VAL A 99 -3.08 1.06 14.03
CA VAL A 99 -1.89 1.23 13.17
C VAL A 99 -1.57 2.73 13.09
N LEU A 100 -0.36 3.11 13.52
CA LEU A 100 0.15 4.48 13.35
C LEU A 100 0.91 4.60 12.03
N CYS A 101 0.72 5.70 11.32
CA CYS A 101 1.48 6.01 10.11
C CYS A 101 1.47 7.52 9.84
N ASP A 102 2.24 7.96 8.85
CA ASP A 102 2.18 9.34 8.36
C ASP A 102 0.79 9.59 7.76
N HIS A 103 0.21 10.76 7.99
CA HIS A 103 -1.12 11.10 7.48
C HIS A 103 -1.21 11.08 5.95
N ARG A 104 -0.08 11.09 5.22
CA ARG A 104 0.00 10.99 3.76
C ARG A 104 0.20 9.56 3.25
N ALA A 105 0.40 8.60 4.14
CA ALA A 105 0.81 7.25 3.79
C ALA A 105 -0.16 6.55 2.81
N HIS A 106 0.40 5.71 1.94
CA HIS A 106 -0.33 5.01 0.89
C HIS A 106 -1.49 4.16 1.45
N ILE A 107 -1.27 3.51 2.60
CA ILE A 107 -2.26 2.68 3.30
C ILE A 107 -3.53 3.45 3.74
N ILE A 108 -3.48 4.78 3.82
CA ILE A 108 -4.64 5.63 4.11
C ILE A 108 -5.37 5.98 2.80
N HIS A 109 -4.65 6.58 1.84
CA HIS A 109 -5.28 7.27 0.71
C HIS A 109 -5.48 6.42 -0.53
N TYR A 110 -4.67 5.38 -0.71
CA TYR A 110 -4.51 4.70 -2.00
C TYR A 110 -4.71 3.18 -1.92
N GLU A 111 -5.30 2.70 -0.83
CA GLU A 111 -5.59 1.27 -0.60
C GLU A 111 -7.06 1.01 -0.23
N ALA A 112 -7.95 1.95 -0.59
CA ALA A 112 -9.39 1.82 -0.43
C ALA A 112 -9.84 1.47 1.02
N GLY A 113 -9.13 1.99 2.02
CA GLY A 113 -9.41 1.69 3.43
C GLY A 113 -9.16 0.22 3.81
N GLY A 114 -8.27 -0.48 3.11
CA GLY A 114 -7.98 -1.91 3.29
C GLY A 114 -7.64 -2.29 4.74
N VAL A 115 -6.89 -1.45 5.44
CA VAL A 115 -6.51 -1.74 6.84
C VAL A 115 -7.75 -1.83 7.74
N ALA A 116 -8.69 -0.89 7.59
CA ALA A 116 -9.92 -0.88 8.37
C ALA A 116 -10.84 -2.05 7.98
N THR A 117 -11.03 -2.29 6.68
CA THR A 117 -11.99 -3.29 6.19
C THR A 117 -11.50 -4.73 6.34
N TRP A 118 -10.22 -4.99 6.12
CA TRP A 118 -9.68 -6.34 6.10
C TRP A 118 -8.92 -6.71 7.38
N SER A 119 -8.18 -5.77 7.97
CA SER A 119 -7.46 -6.00 9.23
C SER A 119 -8.26 -5.64 10.47
N SER A 120 -9.45 -5.03 10.31
CA SER A 120 -10.29 -4.57 11.43
C SER A 120 -9.51 -3.72 12.44
N ALA A 121 -8.62 -2.87 11.92
CA ALA A 121 -7.76 -2.01 12.71
C ALA A 121 -8.02 -0.55 12.38
N TYR A 122 -7.96 0.29 13.41
CA TYR A 122 -8.04 1.73 13.24
C TYR A 122 -6.71 2.27 12.72
N VAL A 123 -6.74 3.09 11.67
CA VAL A 123 -5.54 3.77 11.17
C VAL A 123 -5.54 5.20 11.68
N LYS A 124 -4.46 5.56 12.38
CA LYS A 124 -4.26 6.91 12.90
C LYS A 124 -3.09 7.55 12.15
N GLY A 125 -3.44 8.40 11.19
CA GLY A 125 -2.49 9.24 10.46
C GLY A 125 -1.95 10.37 11.34
N ILE A 126 -0.64 10.56 11.32
CA ILE A 126 0.07 11.56 12.12
C ILE A 126 0.70 12.58 11.17
N GLU A 127 0.51 13.86 11.48
CA GLU A 127 1.22 14.94 10.78
C GLU A 127 2.64 15.07 11.36
N PRO A 128 3.69 14.96 10.53
CA PRO A 128 5.06 15.06 11.00
C PRO A 128 5.36 16.49 11.48
N SER A 129 5.92 16.62 12.68
CA SER A 129 6.22 17.93 13.27
C SER A 129 7.24 18.76 12.47
N ASN A 130 8.08 18.09 11.68
CA ASN A 130 9.05 18.74 10.79
C ASN A 130 8.50 18.99 9.35
N GLY A 131 7.26 18.61 9.06
CA GLY A 131 6.62 18.75 7.75
C GLY A 131 7.16 17.84 6.63
N ARG A 132 8.05 16.88 6.94
CA ARG A 132 8.77 16.05 5.96
C ARG A 132 8.56 14.56 6.19
N TYR A 133 8.89 14.07 7.38
CA TYR A 133 8.81 12.66 7.76
C TYR A 133 8.54 12.55 9.27
N LEU A 134 7.90 11.48 9.70
CA LEU A 134 7.64 11.25 11.12
C LEU A 134 8.95 11.13 11.91
N VAL A 135 9.01 11.84 13.04
CA VAL A 135 10.06 11.63 14.05
C VAL A 135 9.52 10.80 15.22
N LEU A 136 10.40 10.22 16.02
CA LEU A 136 10.06 9.42 17.19
C LEU A 136 9.09 10.15 18.14
N GLU A 137 9.30 11.45 18.36
CA GLU A 137 8.45 12.26 19.22
C GLU A 137 7.00 12.32 18.72
N ASP A 138 6.78 12.33 17.40
CA ASP A 138 5.45 12.29 16.79
C ASP A 138 4.77 10.95 17.09
N ILE A 139 5.52 9.84 17.02
CA ILE A 139 5.03 8.50 17.33
C ILE A 139 4.68 8.39 18.82
N GLN A 140 5.60 8.79 19.71
CA GLN A 140 5.43 8.71 21.16
C GLN A 140 4.19 9.47 21.63
N LYS A 141 3.96 10.65 21.08
CA LYS A 141 2.80 11.49 21.41
C LYS A 141 1.46 10.82 21.07
N HIS A 142 1.42 9.98 20.04
CA HIS A 142 0.16 9.45 19.50
C HIS A 142 -0.07 7.97 19.81
N ALA A 143 0.96 7.24 20.24
CA ALA A 143 0.89 5.84 20.62
C ALA A 143 0.10 5.62 21.92
N ILE A 144 -0.78 4.62 21.89
CA ILE A 144 -1.57 4.18 23.03
C ILE A 144 -0.95 2.88 23.52
N LEU A 145 -0.13 2.97 24.57
CA LEU A 145 0.65 1.84 25.10
C LEU A 145 0.01 1.17 26.31
N ASN A 146 -1.02 1.79 26.90
CA ASN A 146 -1.77 1.21 27.99
C ASN A 146 -2.90 0.30 27.47
N ASP A 147 -3.46 -0.51 28.36
CA ASP A 147 -4.59 -1.39 28.08
C ASP A 147 -5.92 -0.81 28.62
N ASP A 148 -6.07 0.52 28.62
CA ASP A 148 -7.34 1.15 28.97
C ASP A 148 -8.43 0.72 27.98
N PHE A 149 -9.52 0.15 28.50
CA PHE A 149 -10.60 -0.42 27.68
C PHE A 149 -11.39 0.63 26.90
N HIS A 150 -11.27 1.92 27.26
CA HIS A 150 -11.80 3.02 26.46
C HIS A 150 -10.98 3.30 25.20
N GLY A 151 -9.71 2.89 25.18
CA GLY A 151 -8.75 3.16 24.12
C GLY A 151 -8.69 2.12 23.01
N CYS A 152 -7.82 2.40 22.02
CA CYS A 152 -7.52 1.53 20.90
C CYS A 152 -6.00 1.28 20.87
N PRO A 153 -5.48 0.27 21.61
CA PRO A 153 -4.05 0.11 21.83
C PRO A 153 -3.26 0.02 20.53
N THR A 154 -2.12 0.71 20.47
CA THR A 154 -1.22 0.63 19.32
C THR A 154 -0.54 -0.72 19.29
N ARG A 155 -0.49 -1.35 18.11
CA ARG A 155 0.27 -2.61 17.89
C ARG A 155 1.20 -2.56 16.70
N VAL A 156 0.92 -1.70 15.72
CA VAL A 156 1.74 -1.58 14.51
C VAL A 156 2.07 -0.12 14.23
N ILE A 157 3.31 0.13 13.85
CA ILE A 157 3.74 1.38 13.19
C ILE A 157 4.05 1.03 11.74
N SER A 158 3.42 1.70 10.79
CA SER A 158 3.70 1.57 9.36
C SER A 158 4.40 2.84 8.89
N LEU A 159 5.67 2.71 8.52
CA LEU A 159 6.46 3.77 7.90
C LEU A 159 6.47 3.58 6.38
N GLU A 160 6.76 4.65 5.64
CA GLU A 160 6.85 4.62 4.18
C GLU A 160 8.19 5.25 3.77
N ASN A 161 8.98 4.56 2.95
CA ASN A 161 10.24 5.09 2.42
C ASN A 161 10.46 4.67 0.95
N THR A 162 10.46 5.59 0.00
CA THR A 162 10.23 7.04 0.15
C THR A 162 8.76 7.42 0.29
N LEU A 163 8.48 8.54 0.96
CA LEU A 163 7.16 9.19 1.00
C LEU A 163 7.23 10.49 0.20
N ASP A 164 6.41 10.62 -0.84
CA ASP A 164 6.47 11.72 -1.82
C ASP A 164 7.87 11.91 -2.45
N GLY A 165 8.69 10.85 -2.49
CA GLY A 165 10.08 10.93 -2.95
C GLY A 165 11.07 11.50 -1.94
N MET A 166 10.61 11.90 -0.75
CA MET A 166 11.45 12.24 0.40
C MET A 166 11.90 10.98 1.14
N ILE A 167 13.11 11.05 1.65
CA ILE A 167 13.79 9.96 2.33
C ILE A 167 13.54 10.08 3.83
N LEU A 168 13.06 8.99 4.45
CA LEU A 168 13.12 8.84 5.91
C LEU A 168 14.58 8.60 6.30
N PRO A 169 15.24 9.49 7.06
CA PRO A 169 16.64 9.30 7.43
C PRO A 169 16.84 7.99 8.20
N LEU A 170 17.88 7.25 7.85
CA LEU A 170 18.18 5.95 8.48
C LEU A 170 18.31 6.05 10.01
N SER A 171 18.93 7.13 10.50
CA SER A 171 19.04 7.40 11.93
C SER A 171 17.68 7.56 12.62
N GLU A 172 16.71 8.19 11.95
CA GLU A 172 15.37 8.38 12.51
C GLU A 172 14.55 7.10 12.44
N ALA A 173 14.63 6.35 11.33
CA ALA A 173 14.05 5.01 11.23
C ALA A 173 14.52 4.11 12.38
N LYS A 174 15.83 4.14 12.67
CA LYS A 174 16.42 3.40 13.79
C LYS A 174 15.84 3.80 15.15
N ARG A 175 15.75 5.11 15.43
CA ARG A 175 15.14 5.62 16.68
C ARG A 175 13.70 5.15 16.86
N ILE A 176 12.90 5.20 15.79
CA ILE A 176 11.50 4.76 15.82
C ILE A 176 11.40 3.26 16.06
N CYS A 177 12.18 2.45 15.32
CA CYS A 177 12.14 0.99 15.44
C CYS A 177 12.61 0.51 16.81
N GLU A 178 13.73 1.03 17.33
CA GLU A 178 14.24 0.65 18.65
C GLU A 178 13.22 0.96 19.75
N TRP A 179 12.60 2.14 19.70
CA TRP A 179 11.55 2.50 20.66
C TRP A 179 10.32 1.61 20.51
N ALA A 180 9.86 1.35 19.29
CA ALA A 180 8.70 0.50 19.03
C ALA A 180 8.91 -0.93 19.58
N HIS A 181 10.08 -1.52 19.30
CA HIS A 181 10.43 -2.86 19.78
C HIS A 181 10.55 -2.91 21.31
N SER A 182 11.07 -1.87 21.95
CA SER A 182 11.12 -1.79 23.42
C SER A 182 9.73 -1.78 24.08
N HIS A 183 8.68 -1.43 23.34
CA HIS A 183 7.28 -1.46 23.79
C HIS A 183 6.49 -2.65 23.19
N GLY A 184 7.17 -3.61 22.55
CA GLY A 184 6.53 -4.78 21.95
C GLY A 184 5.64 -4.47 20.74
N LEU A 185 5.81 -3.30 20.10
CA LEU A 185 5.13 -2.95 18.86
C LEU A 185 5.84 -3.58 17.66
N LYS A 186 5.08 -3.84 16.59
CA LYS A 186 5.62 -4.28 15.31
C LYS A 186 5.79 -3.09 14.37
N VAL A 187 6.83 -3.12 13.54
CA VAL A 187 7.10 -2.07 12.56
C VAL A 187 7.12 -2.64 11.16
N HIS A 188 6.30 -2.07 10.28
CA HIS A 188 6.27 -2.39 8.85
C HIS A 188 6.80 -1.21 8.05
N LEU A 189 7.59 -1.49 7.01
CA LEU A 189 8.00 -0.51 6.01
C LEU A 189 7.28 -0.77 4.69
N ASP A 190 6.45 0.19 4.27
CA ASP A 190 6.12 0.35 2.85
C ASP A 190 7.37 0.89 2.14
N GLY A 191 8.14 -0.04 1.59
CA GLY A 191 9.34 0.21 0.82
C GLY A 191 9.09 0.20 -0.69
N ALA A 192 7.88 0.59 -1.14
CA ALA A 192 7.54 0.62 -2.56
C ALA A 192 8.58 1.35 -3.43
N ARG A 193 9.32 2.31 -2.85
CA ARG A 193 10.44 3.00 -3.48
C ARG A 193 11.72 2.99 -2.62
N LEU A 194 11.91 1.98 -1.77
CA LEU A 194 13.13 1.88 -0.96
C LEU A 194 14.38 1.76 -1.83
N TRP A 195 14.25 1.11 -3.00
CA TRP A 195 15.27 1.06 -4.05
C TRP A 195 15.80 2.46 -4.44
N GLU A 196 14.91 3.44 -4.52
CA GLU A 196 15.25 4.82 -4.85
C GLU A 196 16.01 5.49 -3.70
N ALA A 197 15.54 5.32 -2.45
CA ALA A 197 16.17 5.90 -1.27
C ALA A 197 17.62 5.41 -1.09
N VAL A 198 17.85 4.10 -1.21
CA VAL A 198 19.20 3.53 -1.03
C VAL A 198 20.13 3.91 -2.19
N THR A 199 19.60 4.01 -3.41
CA THR A 199 20.40 4.47 -4.58
C THR A 199 20.79 5.95 -4.47
N ALA A 200 19.95 6.76 -3.81
CA ALA A 200 20.23 8.16 -3.49
C ALA A 200 21.28 8.33 -2.37
N GLY A 201 21.72 7.24 -1.73
CA GLY A 201 22.78 7.25 -0.72
C GLY A 201 22.30 7.40 0.72
N ALA A 202 21.02 7.13 1.01
CA ALA A 202 20.45 7.22 2.35
C ALA A 202 20.94 6.12 3.33
N GLY A 203 21.59 5.09 2.80
CA GLY A 203 21.94 3.84 3.48
C GLY A 203 21.94 2.71 2.46
N SER A 204 22.25 1.49 2.89
CA SER A 204 22.06 0.29 2.07
C SER A 204 20.69 -0.35 2.28
N LEU A 205 20.27 -1.24 1.37
CA LEU A 205 19.03 -1.98 1.51
C LEU A 205 18.99 -2.78 2.83
N PRO A 206 20.03 -3.56 3.20
CA PRO A 206 20.14 -4.18 4.52
C PRO A 206 20.06 -3.21 5.71
N ASP A 207 20.67 -2.02 5.61
CA ASP A 207 20.66 -1.07 6.72
C ASP A 207 19.24 -0.64 7.10
N TYR A 208 18.38 -0.44 6.09
CA TYR A 208 16.97 -0.15 6.33
C TYR A 208 16.20 -1.40 6.75
N THR A 209 16.25 -2.47 5.96
CA THR A 209 15.38 -3.64 6.15
C THR A 209 15.62 -4.34 7.48
N ALA A 210 16.85 -4.37 7.99
CA ALA A 210 17.18 -4.96 9.28
C ALA A 210 16.49 -4.27 10.48
N LEU A 211 15.99 -3.04 10.32
CA LEU A 211 15.30 -2.31 11.38
C LEU A 211 13.82 -2.71 11.52
N PHE A 212 13.21 -3.31 10.50
CA PHE A 212 11.76 -3.55 10.42
C PHE A 212 11.42 -5.03 10.59
N ASP A 213 10.26 -5.30 11.19
CA ASP A 213 9.74 -6.67 11.28
C ASP A 213 9.27 -7.20 9.91
N SER A 214 8.88 -6.31 9.00
CA SER A 214 8.59 -6.65 7.61
C SER A 214 8.72 -5.46 6.67
N VAL A 215 9.10 -5.72 5.42
CA VAL A 215 9.26 -4.69 4.38
C VAL A 215 8.58 -5.13 3.08
N SER A 216 7.76 -4.26 2.49
CA SER A 216 7.27 -4.45 1.12
C SER A 216 8.17 -3.74 0.12
N LEU A 217 8.60 -4.41 -0.94
CA LEU A 217 9.44 -3.85 -2.00
C LEU A 217 8.75 -4.02 -3.35
N CYS A 218 8.51 -2.92 -4.07
CA CYS A 218 7.78 -2.94 -5.33
C CYS A 218 8.72 -3.15 -6.52
N PHE A 219 8.34 -4.01 -7.48
CA PHE A 219 9.08 -4.19 -8.73
C PHE A 219 8.47 -3.37 -9.88
N SER A 220 7.17 -3.08 -9.83
CA SER A 220 6.41 -2.44 -10.92
C SER A 220 6.34 -0.91 -10.87
N LYS A 221 7.43 -0.28 -10.43
CA LYS A 221 7.64 1.18 -10.40
C LYS A 221 8.94 1.50 -11.13
N GLY A 222 9.83 2.29 -10.51
CA GLY A 222 11.13 2.66 -11.07
C GLY A 222 12.00 1.49 -11.58
N LEU A 223 11.81 0.26 -11.06
CA LEU A 223 12.53 -0.93 -11.54
C LEU A 223 12.06 -1.47 -12.90
N GLY A 224 10.81 -1.23 -13.28
CA GLY A 224 10.31 -1.53 -14.62
C GLY A 224 9.67 -2.89 -14.84
N ALA A 225 9.58 -3.75 -13.82
CA ALA A 225 8.85 -5.02 -13.96
C ALA A 225 7.36 -4.76 -14.26
N PRO A 226 6.68 -5.61 -15.04
CA PRO A 226 5.29 -5.35 -15.43
C PRO A 226 4.31 -5.44 -14.25
N ILE A 227 4.59 -6.31 -13.29
CA ILE A 227 3.73 -6.62 -12.15
C ILE A 227 4.59 -7.13 -11.00
N GLY A 228 4.05 -7.03 -9.79
CA GLY A 228 4.59 -7.72 -8.63
C GLY A 228 5.29 -6.80 -7.64
N SER A 229 5.31 -7.28 -6.42
CA SER A 229 6.08 -6.77 -5.30
C SER A 229 6.51 -7.98 -4.45
N ILE A 230 7.36 -7.76 -3.47
CA ILE A 230 7.77 -8.80 -2.55
C ILE A 230 7.64 -8.29 -1.13
N LEU A 231 7.22 -9.18 -0.24
CA LEU A 231 7.26 -8.97 1.20
C LEU A 231 8.45 -9.75 1.74
N VAL A 232 9.32 -9.11 2.52
CA VAL A 232 10.46 -9.76 3.18
C VAL A 232 10.34 -9.61 4.69
N GLY A 233 10.83 -10.59 5.44
CA GLY A 233 10.77 -10.64 6.91
C GLY A 233 11.33 -11.95 7.46
N SER A 234 11.00 -12.27 8.71
CA SER A 234 11.35 -13.56 9.31
C SER A 234 10.60 -14.73 8.65
N THR A 235 11.17 -15.93 8.70
CA THR A 235 10.54 -17.14 8.16
C THR A 235 9.16 -17.38 8.79
N GLU A 236 9.02 -17.16 10.10
CA GLU A 236 7.74 -17.31 10.80
C GLU A 236 6.69 -16.29 10.33
N PHE A 237 7.11 -15.04 10.09
CA PHE A 237 6.24 -14.02 9.54
C PHE A 237 5.79 -14.36 8.12
N ILE A 238 6.72 -14.76 7.24
CA ILE A 238 6.42 -15.10 5.84
C ILE A 238 5.51 -16.33 5.75
N LYS A 239 5.74 -17.35 6.58
CA LYS A 239 4.87 -18.53 6.67
C LYS A 239 3.43 -18.14 6.99
N LYS A 240 3.21 -17.22 7.95
CA LYS A 240 1.88 -16.70 8.28
C LYS A 240 1.32 -15.81 7.17
N ALA A 241 2.15 -14.98 6.55
CA ALA A 241 1.76 -14.10 5.45
C ALA A 241 1.24 -14.88 4.22
N ARG A 242 1.77 -16.08 3.95
CA ARG A 242 1.28 -16.96 2.86
C ARG A 242 -0.21 -17.29 3.02
N TRP A 243 -0.70 -17.54 4.23
CA TRP A 243 -2.14 -17.77 4.45
C TRP A 243 -2.99 -16.56 4.09
N PHE A 244 -2.55 -15.37 4.49
CA PHE A 244 -3.29 -14.15 4.17
C PHE A 244 -3.21 -13.80 2.69
N ARG A 245 -2.04 -13.96 2.05
CA ARG A 245 -1.90 -13.87 0.59
C ARG A 245 -2.88 -14.80 -0.12
N LYS A 246 -2.98 -16.05 0.33
CA LYS A 246 -3.92 -17.03 -0.24
C LYS A 246 -5.38 -16.60 -0.08
N SER A 247 -5.74 -16.09 1.11
CA SER A 247 -7.13 -15.70 1.43
C SER A 247 -7.68 -14.58 0.55
N ILE A 248 -6.81 -13.68 0.05
CA ILE A 248 -7.20 -12.56 -0.81
C ILE A 248 -6.91 -12.82 -2.30
N GLY A 249 -6.67 -14.08 -2.66
CA GLY A 249 -6.46 -14.49 -4.06
C GLY A 249 -5.10 -14.12 -4.64
N GLY A 250 -4.09 -13.84 -3.80
CA GLY A 250 -2.73 -13.54 -4.23
C GLY A 250 -1.84 -14.76 -4.51
N GLY A 251 -2.33 -15.97 -4.23
CA GLY A 251 -1.65 -17.22 -4.57
C GLY A 251 -1.81 -17.53 -6.06
N THR A 252 -0.75 -17.29 -6.82
CA THR A 252 -0.67 -17.58 -8.27
C THR A 252 -0.09 -18.96 -8.51
N ARG A 253 -0.40 -19.55 -9.67
CA ARG A 253 0.12 -20.87 -10.08
C ARG A 253 1.51 -20.70 -10.70
N GLN A 254 1.57 -20.50 -12.01
CA GLN A 254 2.82 -20.34 -12.76
C GLN A 254 3.38 -18.91 -12.66
N SER A 255 3.83 -18.50 -11.47
CA SER A 255 4.34 -17.15 -11.22
C SER A 255 5.73 -16.87 -11.79
N GLY A 256 6.42 -17.86 -12.35
CA GLY A 256 7.67 -17.66 -13.08
C GLY A 256 7.61 -16.52 -14.10
N ILE A 257 6.48 -16.36 -14.80
CA ILE A 257 6.22 -15.26 -15.75
C ILE A 257 6.36 -13.88 -15.09
N ILE A 258 6.00 -13.76 -13.81
CA ILE A 258 6.11 -12.52 -13.05
C ILE A 258 7.53 -12.38 -12.49
N THR A 259 8.05 -13.43 -11.87
CA THR A 259 9.29 -13.37 -11.11
C THR A 259 10.53 -13.30 -11.99
N ALA A 260 10.50 -13.86 -13.20
CA ALA A 260 11.60 -13.75 -14.16
C ALA A 260 11.86 -12.28 -14.55
N ALA A 261 10.80 -11.53 -14.88
CA ALA A 261 10.94 -10.11 -15.19
C ALA A 261 11.34 -9.28 -13.96
N ALA A 262 10.81 -9.60 -12.78
CA ALA A 262 11.20 -8.94 -11.54
C ALA A 262 12.68 -9.17 -11.18
N ARG A 263 13.21 -10.38 -11.44
CA ARG A 263 14.64 -10.69 -11.25
C ARG A 263 15.52 -9.77 -12.09
N VAL A 264 15.23 -9.67 -13.38
CA VAL A 264 15.93 -8.77 -14.31
C VAL A 264 15.81 -7.31 -13.86
N ALA A 265 14.63 -6.90 -13.39
CA ALA A 265 14.42 -5.54 -12.89
C ALA A 265 15.33 -5.19 -11.71
N VAL A 266 15.53 -6.13 -10.77
CA VAL A 266 16.46 -5.92 -9.65
C VAL A 266 17.92 -5.95 -10.15
N GLU A 267 18.30 -6.92 -10.97
CA GLU A 267 19.70 -7.07 -11.39
C GLU A 267 20.18 -5.93 -12.31
N GLU A 268 19.33 -5.46 -13.22
CA GLU A 268 19.70 -4.43 -14.20
C GLU A 268 19.30 -3.01 -13.80
N THR A 269 18.08 -2.82 -13.28
CA THR A 269 17.55 -1.48 -13.03
C THR A 269 17.96 -1.00 -11.65
N PHE A 270 17.85 -1.85 -10.61
CA PHE A 270 18.38 -1.52 -9.29
C PHE A 270 19.91 -1.62 -9.28
N GLY A 271 20.49 -2.76 -9.67
CA GLY A 271 21.94 -2.97 -9.76
C GLY A 271 22.45 -4.12 -8.87
N LYS A 272 23.77 -4.34 -8.88
CA LYS A 272 24.39 -5.56 -8.33
C LYS A 272 24.68 -5.50 -6.83
N GLY A 273 24.73 -4.31 -6.25
CA GLY A 273 25.07 -4.11 -4.84
C GLY A 273 23.90 -3.62 -4.00
N PRO A 274 24.08 -3.56 -2.67
CA PRO A 274 23.00 -3.25 -1.73
C PRO A 274 22.57 -1.77 -1.78
N ARG A 275 23.25 -0.92 -2.56
CA ARG A 275 22.86 0.48 -2.81
C ARG A 275 22.52 0.73 -4.29
N GLY A 276 22.26 -0.32 -5.06
CA GLY A 276 21.94 -0.21 -6.47
C GLY A 276 23.13 0.15 -7.35
N GLU A 277 24.33 -0.31 -6.98
CA GLU A 277 25.55 -0.04 -7.75
C GLU A 277 25.45 -0.58 -9.19
N GLY A 278 25.72 0.30 -10.16
CA GLY A 278 25.69 -0.03 -11.59
C GLY A 278 24.28 -0.06 -12.20
N GLY A 279 23.24 0.26 -11.44
CA GLY A 279 21.86 0.34 -11.93
C GLY A 279 21.51 1.63 -12.67
N LYS A 280 20.23 1.74 -13.03
CA LYS A 280 19.68 2.84 -13.85
C LYS A 280 18.96 3.92 -13.03
N LEU A 281 18.68 3.66 -11.75
CA LEU A 281 17.89 4.58 -10.89
C LEU A 281 18.60 5.92 -10.65
N ARG A 282 19.93 5.91 -10.45
CA ARG A 282 20.71 7.14 -10.19
C ARG A 282 20.55 8.21 -11.27
N ALA A 283 20.57 7.80 -12.55
CA ALA A 283 20.35 8.72 -13.66
C ALA A 283 18.96 9.38 -13.62
N SER A 284 17.95 8.67 -13.11
CA SER A 284 16.60 9.22 -12.92
C SER A 284 16.57 10.29 -11.82
N HIS A 285 17.35 10.10 -10.74
CA HIS A 285 17.49 11.11 -9.68
C HIS A 285 18.20 12.36 -10.17
N GLU A 286 19.28 12.20 -10.93
CA GLU A 286 20.01 13.32 -11.55
C GLU A 286 19.10 14.14 -12.46
N ASN A 287 18.27 13.46 -13.26
CA ASN A 287 17.29 14.11 -14.12
C ASN A 287 16.20 14.84 -13.34
N ALA A 288 15.66 14.23 -12.27
CA ALA A 288 14.70 14.88 -11.38
C ALA A 288 15.30 16.14 -10.72
N ARG A 289 16.53 16.04 -10.22
CA ARG A 289 17.25 17.17 -9.62
C ARG A 289 17.47 18.30 -10.62
N ARG A 290 17.91 17.99 -11.84
CA ARG A 290 18.05 18.99 -12.91
C ARG A 290 16.73 19.68 -13.24
N ILE A 291 15.61 18.94 -13.29
CA ILE A 291 14.28 19.54 -13.51
C ILE A 291 13.94 20.51 -12.37
N ALA A 292 14.18 20.11 -11.11
CA ALA A 292 13.97 20.94 -9.94
C ALA A 292 14.85 22.20 -9.96
N ASP A 293 16.13 22.06 -10.29
CA ASP A 293 17.09 23.17 -10.37
C ASP A 293 16.67 24.19 -11.43
N VAL A 294 16.25 23.75 -12.61
CA VAL A 294 15.77 24.66 -13.66
C VAL A 294 14.52 25.41 -13.19
N TRP A 295 13.58 24.73 -12.52
CA TRP A 295 12.39 25.39 -11.98
C TRP A 295 12.74 26.47 -10.95
N VAL A 296 13.66 26.17 -10.02
CA VAL A 296 14.11 27.12 -8.99
C VAL A 296 14.90 28.29 -9.59
N GLN A 297 15.82 28.04 -10.53
CA GLN A 297 16.54 29.09 -11.26
C GLN A 297 15.61 30.05 -12.01
N LYS A 298 14.45 29.55 -12.41
CA LYS A 298 13.39 30.31 -13.07
C LYS A 298 12.42 31.02 -12.11
N GLY A 299 12.71 31.02 -10.80
CA GLY A 299 11.91 31.70 -9.77
C GLY A 299 10.78 30.86 -9.18
N GLY A 300 10.67 29.60 -9.58
CA GLY A 300 9.71 28.66 -9.04
C GLY A 300 10.06 28.18 -7.64
N LYS A 301 9.04 27.73 -6.87
CA LYS A 301 9.22 27.10 -5.56
C LYS A 301 8.83 25.63 -5.61
N LEU A 302 9.55 24.78 -4.88
CA LEU A 302 9.18 23.38 -4.69
C LEU A 302 8.24 23.25 -3.48
N ALA A 303 7.34 22.26 -3.52
CA ALA A 303 6.48 21.94 -2.39
C ALA A 303 7.23 21.11 -1.33
N CYS A 304 8.17 20.28 -1.76
CA CYS A 304 9.10 19.56 -0.89
C CYS A 304 10.47 19.36 -1.57
N PRO A 305 11.52 18.99 -0.83
CA PRO A 305 12.83 18.70 -1.42
C PRO A 305 12.80 17.56 -2.45
N THR A 306 13.59 17.68 -3.51
CA THR A 306 13.82 16.62 -4.50
C THR A 306 15.02 15.77 -4.09
N GLU A 307 14.75 14.65 -3.43
CA GLU A 307 15.79 13.74 -2.91
C GLU A 307 15.99 12.50 -3.79
N THR A 308 14.95 12.05 -4.49
CA THR A 308 14.98 10.87 -5.38
C THR A 308 14.45 11.20 -6.79
N ASN A 309 13.47 10.45 -7.29
CA ASN A 309 12.98 10.53 -8.67
C ASN A 309 11.72 11.40 -8.82
N MET A 310 11.33 12.15 -7.79
CA MET A 310 10.14 13.01 -7.81
C MET A 310 10.47 14.49 -7.65
N VAL A 311 9.77 15.32 -8.41
CA VAL A 311 9.78 16.78 -8.28
C VAL A 311 8.39 17.26 -7.97
N TRP A 312 8.23 17.94 -6.84
CA TRP A 312 6.95 18.51 -6.42
C TRP A 312 7.00 20.02 -6.52
N PHE A 313 6.14 20.57 -7.36
CA PHE A 313 6.05 22.00 -7.64
C PHE A 313 5.06 22.66 -6.68
N ASN A 314 5.43 23.82 -6.16
CA ASN A 314 4.47 24.70 -5.49
C ASN A 314 3.81 25.59 -6.56
N LEU A 315 2.81 25.02 -7.24
CA LEU A 315 2.10 25.70 -8.34
C LEU A 315 1.31 26.92 -7.83
N ASP A 316 0.76 26.84 -6.62
CA ASP A 316 0.04 27.96 -5.99
C ASP A 316 0.95 29.18 -5.80
N ALA A 317 2.19 28.97 -5.35
CA ALA A 317 3.18 30.05 -5.22
C ALA A 317 3.59 30.65 -6.58
N ALA A 318 3.42 29.90 -7.67
CA ALA A 318 3.64 30.38 -9.03
C ALA A 318 2.36 30.97 -9.68
N GLY A 319 1.21 30.95 -8.99
CA GLY A 319 -0.06 31.39 -9.54
C GLY A 319 -0.62 30.48 -10.64
N ILE A 320 -0.10 29.25 -10.79
CA ILE A 320 -0.51 28.30 -11.81
C ILE A 320 -1.55 27.35 -11.20
N SER A 321 -2.69 27.17 -11.87
CA SER A 321 -3.64 26.13 -11.47
C SER A 321 -3.17 24.75 -11.96
N THR A 322 -3.45 23.70 -11.20
CA THR A 322 -3.15 22.31 -11.61
C THR A 322 -3.73 21.96 -12.98
N SER A 323 -4.92 22.47 -13.31
CA SER A 323 -5.55 22.23 -14.61
C SER A 323 -4.77 22.89 -15.76
N ASP A 324 -4.26 24.10 -15.54
CA ASP A 324 -3.47 24.81 -16.56
C ASP A 324 -2.10 24.15 -16.73
N TRP A 325 -1.49 23.68 -15.64
CA TRP A 325 -0.30 22.85 -15.65
C TRP A 325 -0.46 21.59 -16.51
N GLU A 326 -1.51 20.81 -16.27
CA GLU A 326 -1.78 19.58 -17.02
C GLU A 326 -2.09 19.85 -18.51
N LYS A 327 -2.88 20.89 -18.81
CA LYS A 327 -3.17 21.31 -20.20
C LYS A 327 -1.92 21.74 -20.94
N LEU A 328 -1.02 22.45 -20.27
CA LEU A 328 0.26 22.84 -20.87
C LEU A 328 1.09 21.61 -21.20
N GLY A 329 1.21 20.67 -20.25
CA GLY A 329 1.84 19.38 -20.49
C GLY A 329 1.28 18.69 -21.74
N GLN A 330 -0.05 18.61 -21.85
CA GLN A 330 -0.71 18.00 -23.00
C GLN A 330 -0.38 18.69 -24.33
N ARG A 331 -0.31 20.02 -24.36
CA ARG A 331 0.08 20.79 -25.56
C ARG A 331 1.50 20.49 -26.01
N GLU A 332 2.40 20.27 -25.05
CA GLU A 332 3.80 19.89 -25.29
C GLU A 332 3.99 18.38 -25.47
N GLY A 333 2.91 17.60 -25.57
CA GLY A 333 2.98 16.15 -25.77
C GLY A 333 3.38 15.34 -24.52
N LEU A 334 3.31 15.96 -23.34
CA LEU A 334 3.60 15.32 -22.06
C LEU A 334 2.32 14.91 -21.31
N LYS A 335 2.41 13.83 -20.55
CA LYS A 335 1.36 13.44 -19.60
C LYS A 335 1.78 13.82 -18.19
N LEU A 336 1.07 14.79 -17.62
CA LEU A 336 1.29 15.30 -16.28
C LEU A 336 0.09 14.95 -15.39
N MET A 337 0.29 14.94 -14.06
CA MET A 337 -0.78 14.72 -13.10
C MET A 337 -0.48 15.47 -11.80
N GLY A 338 -1.42 16.30 -11.36
CA GLY A 338 -1.25 17.08 -10.13
C GLY A 338 -0.09 18.08 -10.25
N ASN A 339 0.54 18.37 -9.12
CA ASN A 339 1.66 19.29 -9.02
C ASN A 339 3.02 18.58 -8.99
N ARG A 340 3.12 17.37 -9.55
CA ARG A 340 4.35 16.56 -9.48
C ARG A 340 4.80 16.05 -10.85
N LEU A 341 6.09 15.77 -10.96
CA LEU A 341 6.69 14.98 -12.02
C LEU A 341 7.42 13.79 -11.41
N VAL A 342 7.20 12.60 -11.96
CA VAL A 342 7.93 11.38 -11.59
C VAL A 342 8.82 10.96 -12.76
N VAL A 343 10.11 10.76 -12.49
CA VAL A 343 11.14 10.42 -13.46
C VAL A 343 11.52 8.95 -13.32
N HIS A 344 11.81 8.27 -14.42
CA HIS A 344 12.24 6.87 -14.42
C HIS A 344 13.25 6.62 -15.55
N TYR A 345 13.87 5.44 -15.61
CA TYR A 345 14.95 5.15 -16.56
C TYR A 345 14.53 5.24 -18.05
N HIS A 346 13.24 5.14 -18.35
CA HIS A 346 12.69 5.38 -19.69
C HIS A 346 12.45 6.85 -20.05
N THR A 347 12.55 7.78 -19.10
CA THR A 347 12.28 9.19 -19.31
C THR A 347 13.39 9.81 -20.16
N LYS A 348 13.03 10.50 -21.25
CA LYS A 348 14.00 11.23 -22.07
C LYS A 348 14.14 12.67 -21.56
N PHE A 349 15.25 12.92 -20.85
CA PHE A 349 15.56 14.22 -20.23
C PHE A 349 15.50 15.42 -21.20
N ASP A 350 16.02 15.25 -22.43
CA ASP A 350 16.09 16.30 -23.45
C ASP A 350 14.72 16.91 -23.81
N THR A 351 13.64 16.14 -23.71
CA THR A 351 12.29 16.61 -24.05
C THR A 351 11.67 17.43 -22.92
N VAL A 352 11.88 17.05 -21.66
CA VAL A 352 11.20 17.64 -20.48
C VAL A 352 11.72 19.02 -20.13
N VAL A 353 13.04 19.18 -20.12
CA VAL A 353 13.67 20.41 -19.63
C VAL A 353 13.62 21.51 -20.68
N LYS A 354 13.83 21.17 -21.96
CA LYS A 354 13.82 22.14 -23.06
C LYS A 354 12.41 22.67 -23.35
N GLN A 355 11.39 21.82 -23.30
CA GLN A 355 10.03 22.23 -23.67
C GLN A 355 9.20 22.68 -22.47
N THR A 356 9.21 21.93 -21.37
CA THR A 356 8.26 22.18 -20.28
C THR A 356 8.72 23.30 -19.38
N VAL A 357 9.86 23.14 -18.68
CA VAL A 357 10.27 24.10 -17.64
C VAL A 357 10.65 25.47 -18.23
N SER A 358 11.25 25.49 -19.43
CA SER A 358 11.60 26.74 -20.11
C SER A 358 10.38 27.49 -20.66
N GLN A 359 9.39 26.80 -21.24
CA GLN A 359 8.16 27.47 -21.70
C GLN A 359 7.23 27.87 -20.54
N LEU A 360 7.21 27.08 -19.45
CA LEU A 360 6.53 27.43 -18.20
C LEU A 360 7.05 28.74 -17.62
N HIS A 361 8.36 28.92 -17.57
CA HIS A 361 8.94 30.19 -17.16
C HIS A 361 8.60 31.33 -18.12
N ASN A 362 8.63 31.11 -19.43
CA ASN A 362 8.25 32.14 -20.39
C ASN A 362 6.76 32.53 -20.26
N HIS A 363 5.88 31.58 -19.92
CA HIS A 363 4.48 31.88 -19.62
C HIS A 363 4.34 32.70 -18.32
N LEU A 364 5.05 32.33 -17.26
CA LEU A 364 5.11 33.07 -16.00
C LEU A 364 5.64 34.52 -16.16
N GLN A 365 6.63 34.72 -17.04
CA GLN A 365 7.18 36.04 -17.34
C GLN A 365 6.29 36.85 -18.29
N ASN A 366 5.64 36.21 -19.26
CA ASN A 366 4.75 36.90 -20.21
C ASN A 366 3.43 37.35 -19.59
N GLU A 367 2.89 36.65 -18.57
CA GLU A 367 1.74 37.17 -17.81
C GLU A 367 2.11 38.35 -16.91
N ASN A 368 3.31 38.35 -16.33
CA ASN A 368 3.83 39.49 -15.58
C ASN A 368 4.10 40.71 -16.48
N ASN A 369 4.58 40.52 -17.72
CA ASN A 369 4.87 41.60 -18.67
C ASN A 369 3.65 42.08 -19.47
N SER A 370 2.63 41.25 -19.69
CA SER A 370 1.44 41.64 -20.48
C SER A 370 0.35 42.35 -19.67
N GLY A 371 0.57 42.57 -18.36
CA GLY A 371 -0.44 43.17 -17.46
C GLY A 371 -1.71 42.34 -17.31
N LYS A 372 -1.82 41.20 -18.00
CA LYS A 372 -2.82 40.17 -17.79
C LYS A 372 -2.34 39.26 -16.68
N ALA A 373 -2.20 39.83 -15.48
CA ALA A 373 -2.29 39.02 -14.29
C ALA A 373 -3.67 38.37 -14.33
N TRP A 374 -3.74 37.05 -14.20
CA TRP A 374 -4.94 36.41 -13.65
C TRP A 374 -5.07 36.92 -12.22
N ARG A 375 -5.54 38.17 -12.07
CA ARG A 375 -6.04 38.65 -10.80
C ARG A 375 -7.06 37.61 -10.40
N LEU A 376 -6.90 37.06 -9.20
CA LEU A 376 -8.00 36.46 -8.47
C LEU A 376 -9.13 37.49 -8.56
N THR A 377 -10.05 37.30 -9.50
CA THR A 377 -11.18 38.20 -9.62
C THR A 377 -11.93 38.06 -8.29
N PRO A 378 -12.49 39.14 -7.73
CA PRO A 378 -13.30 39.06 -6.51
C PRO A 378 -14.38 37.97 -6.58
N ARG A 379 -14.77 37.57 -7.79
CA ARG A 379 -15.64 36.43 -8.11
C ARG A 379 -15.10 35.06 -7.67
N ARG A 380 -13.80 34.76 -7.82
CA ARG A 380 -13.20 33.48 -7.38
C ARG A 380 -12.88 33.45 -5.88
N ILE A 381 -12.58 34.60 -5.27
CA ILE A 381 -12.51 34.73 -3.80
C ILE A 381 -13.92 34.54 -3.21
N ALA A 382 -14.96 35.08 -3.85
CA ALA A 382 -16.35 34.85 -3.47
C ALA A 382 -16.82 33.40 -3.70
N GLU A 383 -16.32 32.69 -4.71
CA GLU A 383 -16.59 31.25 -4.90
C GLU A 383 -15.88 30.37 -3.86
N LYS A 384 -14.62 30.69 -3.50
CA LYS A 384 -13.93 30.04 -2.36
C LYS A 384 -14.60 30.36 -1.01
N ALA A 385 -15.08 31.59 -0.82
CA ALA A 385 -15.85 31.98 0.36
C ALA A 385 -17.25 31.33 0.40
N LYS A 386 -17.90 31.11 -0.75
CA LYS A 386 -19.15 30.34 -0.84
C LYS A 386 -18.97 28.86 -0.54
N PHE A 387 -17.84 28.25 -0.93
CA PHE A 387 -17.51 26.87 -0.56
C PHE A 387 -17.17 26.73 0.94
N ALA A 388 -16.49 27.72 1.52
CA ALA A 388 -16.27 27.80 2.97
C ALA A 388 -17.58 28.05 3.75
N GLN A 389 -18.51 28.85 3.21
CA GLN A 389 -19.83 29.07 3.81
C GLN A 389 -20.78 27.86 3.65
N THR A 390 -20.72 27.10 2.55
CA THR A 390 -21.53 25.87 2.44
C THR A 390 -21.04 24.77 3.38
N SER A 391 -19.77 24.80 3.77
CA SER A 391 -19.22 23.93 4.83
C SER A 391 -19.65 24.36 6.24
N LEU A 392 -20.00 25.65 6.44
CA LEU A 392 -20.59 26.18 7.68
C LEU A 392 -22.11 26.02 7.75
N VAL A 393 -22.80 25.85 6.62
CA VAL A 393 -24.26 25.59 6.58
C VAL A 393 -24.60 24.16 7.03
N PHE A 394 -23.68 23.19 6.89
CA PHE A 394 -23.84 21.86 7.51
C PHE A 394 -23.56 21.85 9.02
N ALA A 395 -22.88 22.85 9.56
CA ALA A 395 -22.66 23.03 11.00
C ALA A 395 -23.77 23.85 11.70
N TRP A 396 -24.73 24.39 10.95
CA TRP A 396 -25.85 25.18 11.49
C TRP A 396 -27.17 24.39 11.61
N ASP A 397 -27.25 23.19 11.04
CA ASP A 397 -28.47 22.34 11.12
C ASP A 397 -28.50 21.39 12.34
N GLU A 398 -27.38 21.24 13.06
CA GLU A 398 -27.34 20.54 14.35
C GLU A 398 -27.92 21.36 15.52
N MET A 399 -28.01 22.69 15.41
CA MET A 399 -28.64 23.53 16.44
C MET A 399 -30.16 23.69 16.28
N ARG A 400 -30.77 23.21 15.18
CA ARG A 400 -32.22 23.25 14.98
C ARG A 400 -32.97 22.02 15.52
N TRP A 401 -32.27 20.92 15.78
CA TRP A 401 -32.87 19.71 16.35
C TRP A 401 -33.22 19.81 17.85
N LYS A 402 -32.69 20.80 18.57
CA LYS A 402 -33.01 21.01 20.01
C LYS A 402 -34.22 21.92 20.27
N ARG A 403 -35.01 22.30 19.26
CA ARG A 403 -36.18 23.20 19.45
C ARG A 403 -37.54 22.66 18.98
N LEU A 404 -37.66 21.37 18.66
CA LEU A 404 -38.92 20.75 18.21
C LEU A 404 -39.45 19.59 19.08
N LEU A 405 -39.00 19.47 20.34
CA LEU A 405 -39.69 18.64 21.33
C LEU A 405 -40.64 19.50 22.17
N ARG A 406 -41.76 19.91 21.57
CA ARG A 406 -42.97 20.26 22.34
C ARG A 406 -43.90 19.06 22.32
N VAL A 407 -44.07 18.49 23.51
CA VAL A 407 -45.04 17.48 23.91
C VAL A 407 -46.40 17.70 23.22
N ARG A 408 -46.86 16.71 22.45
CA ARG A 408 -48.29 16.47 22.21
C ARG A 408 -48.60 15.02 22.57
N ARG A 409 -49.45 14.86 23.59
CA ARG A 409 -50.06 13.58 23.97
C ARG A 409 -50.80 13.01 22.77
N VAL A 410 -50.47 11.78 22.38
CA VAL A 410 -51.30 10.96 21.50
C VAL A 410 -51.89 9.85 22.36
N THR A 411 -53.22 9.87 22.49
CA THR A 411 -54.05 8.81 23.05
C THR A 411 -54.20 7.69 22.02
N PHE A 412 -53.96 6.44 22.41
CA PHE A 412 -54.24 5.26 21.59
C PHE A 412 -55.63 4.67 21.94
N PRO A 413 -56.41 4.14 20.98
CA PRO A 413 -57.61 3.37 21.26
C PRO A 413 -57.30 1.89 21.56
N GLU A 414 -58.18 1.24 22.33
CA GLU A 414 -58.14 -0.16 22.77
C GLU A 414 -58.20 -1.19 21.61
N PRO A 415 -57.68 -2.43 21.81
CA PRO A 415 -57.79 -3.51 20.83
C PRO A 415 -58.93 -4.50 21.12
N LEU A 416 -59.66 -4.89 20.07
CA LEU A 416 -60.63 -6.00 20.08
C LEU A 416 -59.96 -7.35 19.79
N SER A 417 -59.94 -8.21 20.82
CA SER A 417 -60.18 -9.67 20.90
C SER A 417 -59.80 -10.67 19.76
N THR A 418 -58.77 -11.51 20.09
CA THR A 418 -58.69 -13.01 20.07
C THR A 418 -58.59 -13.85 18.76
N PRO A 419 -58.15 -15.16 18.81
CA PRO A 419 -57.12 -15.84 19.65
C PRO A 419 -56.23 -16.94 18.95
N ASN A 420 -55.29 -17.52 19.74
CA ASN A 420 -54.59 -18.85 19.65
C ASN A 420 -53.28 -18.94 18.81
N HIS A 421 -52.13 -19.48 19.24
CA HIS A 421 -51.71 -20.43 20.31
C HIS A 421 -50.24 -20.12 20.78
N ARG A 422 -49.92 -20.00 22.10
CA ARG A 422 -49.22 -20.95 23.04
C ARG A 422 -47.80 -21.40 22.62
N TYR A 423 -46.67 -21.35 23.37
CA TYR A 423 -46.22 -21.15 24.79
C TYR A 423 -44.65 -21.02 24.78
N PRO A 424 -43.88 -20.93 25.90
CA PRO A 424 -43.99 -20.11 27.13
C PRO A 424 -42.71 -19.29 27.44
N ALA A 425 -42.88 -18.22 28.24
CA ALA A 425 -41.80 -17.52 28.93
C ALA A 425 -41.81 -17.87 30.43
N LEU A 426 -40.64 -17.93 31.05
CA LEU A 426 -40.46 -18.11 32.50
C LEU A 426 -39.93 -16.80 33.11
N LEU A 427 -40.64 -16.34 34.13
CA LEU A 427 -40.41 -15.15 34.96
C LEU A 427 -39.05 -15.15 35.66
N LEU A 428 -38.55 -13.96 36.03
CA LEU A 428 -38.24 -13.67 37.42
C LEU A 428 -38.24 -12.16 37.71
N ALA A 429 -38.70 -11.85 38.93
CA ALA A 429 -39.27 -10.59 39.37
C ALA A 429 -38.25 -9.62 40.00
N SER A 430 -38.64 -8.34 40.02
CA SER A 430 -38.00 -7.24 40.73
C SER A 430 -38.11 -7.35 42.25
N ARG A 431 -37.07 -6.91 42.98
CA ARG A 431 -37.21 -6.22 44.26
C ARG A 431 -36.13 -5.16 44.43
N ALA A 432 -36.55 -3.96 44.83
CA ALA A 432 -35.72 -2.82 45.17
C ALA A 432 -35.47 -2.76 46.69
N SER A 433 -34.30 -2.28 47.13
CA SER A 433 -34.17 -1.19 48.13
C SER A 433 -32.72 -0.88 48.56
N LYS A 434 -32.36 0.41 48.49
CA LYS A 434 -31.68 1.27 49.50
C LYS A 434 -30.22 0.99 49.97
N THR A 435 -29.33 1.87 49.50
CA THR A 435 -28.36 2.75 50.24
C THR A 435 -27.73 2.30 51.58
N ARG A 436 -26.39 2.14 51.63
CA ARG A 436 -25.37 3.09 52.17
C ARG A 436 -23.95 2.44 52.19
N PRO A 437 -22.85 3.24 52.27
CA PRO A 437 -21.48 2.82 51.95
C PRO A 437 -20.58 2.64 53.18
N LEU A 438 -19.53 1.82 53.08
CA LEU A 438 -18.38 1.83 54.01
C LEU A 438 -17.06 1.51 53.29
N THR A 439 -16.24 2.57 53.20
CA THR A 439 -14.80 2.69 53.50
C THR A 439 -13.77 1.64 53.10
N CYS A 440 -12.74 2.22 52.46
CA CYS A 440 -11.38 1.76 52.22
C CYS A 440 -10.61 1.51 53.53
N GLU A 441 -9.81 0.45 53.60
CA GLU A 441 -8.59 0.44 54.39
C GLU A 441 -7.56 -0.53 53.80
N SER A 442 -6.36 0.01 53.63
CA SER A 442 -5.08 -0.60 53.29
C SER A 442 -4.65 -1.66 54.31
N ILE A 443 -3.81 -2.61 53.91
CA ILE A 443 -2.52 -2.93 54.58
C ILE A 443 -1.70 -3.90 53.71
N SER A 444 -0.40 -3.73 53.87
CA SER A 444 0.78 -4.20 53.17
C SER A 444 1.24 -5.62 53.49
N GLU A 445 2.21 -6.03 52.67
CA GLU A 445 3.40 -6.83 53.03
C GLU A 445 3.31 -8.36 53.25
N SER A 446 3.79 -9.05 52.21
CA SER A 446 5.07 -9.78 52.22
C SER A 446 5.09 -11.29 52.49
N GLN A 447 5.89 -11.92 51.64
CA GLN A 447 6.72 -13.11 51.82
C GLN A 447 6.13 -14.54 51.70
N LYS A 448 6.74 -15.21 50.71
CA LYS A 448 7.38 -16.54 50.75
C LYS A 448 6.60 -17.78 50.28
N THR A 449 7.11 -18.27 49.15
CA THR A 449 7.56 -19.64 48.85
C THR A 449 6.56 -20.74 48.46
N THR A 450 7.05 -21.51 47.48
CA THR A 450 6.85 -22.94 47.17
C THR A 450 5.61 -23.38 46.38
N ALA A 451 5.92 -23.83 45.16
CA ALA A 451 5.60 -25.13 44.56
C ALA A 451 4.13 -25.58 44.49
N ALA A 452 3.66 -25.81 43.26
CA ALA A 452 3.16 -27.09 42.74
C ALA A 452 2.04 -26.88 41.71
N ALA A 453 2.23 -27.49 40.55
CA ALA A 453 1.19 -27.69 39.53
C ALA A 453 0.06 -28.59 40.06
N PRO A 454 -1.09 -28.58 39.36
CA PRO A 454 -1.62 -29.87 38.94
C PRO A 454 -1.99 -29.94 37.46
N ARG A 455 -1.83 -31.15 36.97
CA ARG A 455 -2.12 -31.69 35.65
C ARG A 455 -3.64 -31.68 35.38
N HIS A 456 -4.02 -31.43 34.14
CA HIS A 456 -5.18 -32.09 33.52
C HIS A 456 -4.77 -32.68 32.17
N SER A 457 -4.57 -33.99 32.19
CA SER A 457 -4.44 -34.87 31.04
C SER A 457 -5.83 -35.36 30.63
N CYS A 458 -6.22 -35.13 29.38
CA CYS A 458 -7.34 -35.82 28.74
C CYS A 458 -6.77 -36.92 27.84
N VAL A 459 -7.17 -38.15 28.15
CA VAL A 459 -6.95 -39.38 27.40
C VAL A 459 -8.15 -39.58 26.47
N VAL A 460 -7.93 -39.78 25.16
CA VAL A 460 -8.81 -40.60 24.31
C VAL A 460 -7.97 -41.34 23.26
N VAL A 461 -7.76 -42.63 23.56
CA VAL A 461 -7.80 -43.84 22.73
C VAL A 461 -7.33 -43.78 21.26
N SER A 462 -6.24 -44.50 21.02
CA SER A 462 -5.76 -45.03 19.74
C SER A 462 -6.52 -46.30 19.32
N SER A 463 -6.75 -46.48 18.02
CA SER A 463 -6.92 -47.80 17.40
C SER A 463 -5.93 -47.93 16.24
N GLY A 464 -4.92 -48.78 16.42
CA GLY A 464 -4.06 -49.23 15.35
C GLY A 464 -4.57 -50.53 14.75
N THR A 465 -4.26 -50.74 13.47
CA THR A 465 -4.08 -52.08 12.89
C THR A 465 -2.90 -52.03 11.94
N ASP A 466 -1.88 -52.79 12.33
CA ASP A 466 -0.74 -53.25 11.56
C ASP A 466 -1.19 -54.08 10.35
N GLN A 467 -0.50 -53.99 9.21
CA GLN A 467 0.09 -55.17 8.54
C GLN A 467 1.01 -54.79 7.36
N ARG A 468 2.09 -55.57 7.28
CA ARG A 468 3.25 -55.52 6.39
C ARG A 468 2.98 -56.10 4.98
N ALA A 469 3.87 -55.74 4.06
CA ALA A 469 4.43 -56.47 2.89
C ALA A 469 4.42 -55.54 1.66
N GLY A 470 5.51 -55.23 0.96
CA GLY A 470 6.59 -56.11 0.51
C GLY A 470 6.29 -56.52 -0.94
N GLY A 471 6.99 -55.92 -1.92
CA GLY A 471 6.88 -56.32 -3.33
C GLY A 471 7.38 -55.27 -4.32
N GLU A 472 8.67 -55.36 -4.67
CA GLU A 472 9.21 -54.82 -5.92
C GLU A 472 8.60 -55.58 -7.11
N VAL A 473 8.19 -54.84 -8.16
CA VAL A 473 8.08 -55.37 -9.54
C VAL A 473 8.44 -54.25 -10.52
N GLU A 474 9.64 -54.33 -11.09
CA GLU A 474 9.99 -53.73 -12.37
C GLU A 474 9.48 -54.62 -13.50
N VAL A 475 8.69 -54.08 -14.44
CA VAL A 475 8.58 -54.63 -15.80
C VAL A 475 8.42 -53.48 -16.81
N ASN A 476 9.39 -53.40 -17.72
CA ASN A 476 9.40 -52.61 -18.96
C ASN A 476 8.28 -53.02 -19.92
N GLY A 477 7.78 -52.09 -20.74
CA GLY A 477 7.15 -52.47 -22.01
C GLY A 477 6.12 -51.51 -22.57
N SER A 478 6.56 -50.72 -23.54
CA SER A 478 5.81 -50.22 -24.70
C SER A 478 4.38 -50.75 -24.92
N GLY A 479 3.41 -49.84 -24.97
CA GLY A 479 2.07 -50.15 -25.46
C GLY A 479 1.28 -48.88 -25.78
N LYS A 480 1.21 -48.52 -27.06
CA LYS A 480 0.23 -47.56 -27.57
C LYS A 480 -1.17 -48.08 -27.22
N ALA A 481 -1.97 -47.28 -26.52
CA ALA A 481 -3.41 -47.48 -26.44
C ALA A 481 -4.10 -46.14 -26.73
N ALA A 482 -4.69 -46.07 -27.92
CA ALA A 482 -5.69 -45.07 -28.25
C ALA A 482 -6.94 -45.36 -27.41
N LEU A 483 -7.45 -44.35 -26.70
CA LEU A 483 -8.75 -44.41 -26.05
C LEU A 483 -9.65 -43.33 -26.63
N SER A 484 -10.78 -43.80 -27.17
CA SER A 484 -11.84 -43.01 -27.75
C SER A 484 -12.50 -42.14 -26.69
N LEU A 485 -12.66 -40.85 -27.01
CA LEU A 485 -13.50 -39.93 -26.25
C LEU A 485 -14.97 -40.20 -26.64
N VAL A 486 -15.71 -40.76 -25.69
CA VAL A 486 -17.18 -40.81 -25.73
C VAL A 486 -17.69 -39.39 -25.49
N SER A 487 -18.29 -38.79 -26.52
CA SER A 487 -18.98 -37.51 -26.44
C SER A 487 -20.33 -37.66 -25.75
N ALA A 488 -20.50 -37.08 -24.57
CA ALA A 488 -21.81 -36.87 -23.94
C ALA A 488 -22.35 -35.47 -24.33
N PRO A 489 -23.64 -35.33 -24.69
CA PRO A 489 -24.19 -34.06 -25.14
C PRO A 489 -24.41 -33.08 -23.97
N ILE A 490 -23.87 -31.87 -24.13
CA ILE A 490 -24.05 -30.73 -23.24
C ILE A 490 -25.50 -30.24 -23.34
N ARG A 491 -26.24 -30.30 -22.23
CA ARG A 491 -27.56 -29.65 -22.09
C ARG A 491 -27.39 -28.14 -22.08
N HIS A 492 -28.08 -27.47 -23.01
CA HIS A 492 -28.23 -26.01 -23.04
C HIS A 492 -28.93 -25.50 -21.77
N PHE A 493 -28.24 -24.65 -21.00
CA PHE A 493 -28.88 -23.77 -20.02
C PHE A 493 -29.21 -22.43 -20.69
N LYS A 494 -30.51 -22.12 -20.75
CA LYS A 494 -31.03 -20.79 -21.12
C LYS A 494 -30.63 -19.76 -20.06
N LEU A 495 -29.90 -18.73 -20.46
CA LEU A 495 -29.69 -17.51 -19.68
C LEU A 495 -31.01 -16.72 -19.61
N LEU A 496 -31.54 -16.55 -18.41
CA LEU A 496 -32.59 -15.58 -18.11
C LEU A 496 -31.93 -14.23 -17.79
N SER A 497 -32.43 -13.17 -18.44
CA SER A 497 -32.04 -11.77 -18.31
C SER A 497 -32.19 -11.22 -16.88
N PRO A 498 -31.34 -10.27 -16.42
CA PRO A 498 -31.47 -9.68 -15.10
C PRO A 498 -32.55 -8.58 -15.08
N CYS A 499 -33.48 -8.74 -14.15
CA CYS A 499 -34.45 -7.71 -13.78
C CYS A 499 -33.71 -6.60 -12.99
N LYS A 500 -33.89 -5.35 -13.40
CA LYS A 500 -33.41 -4.16 -12.67
C LYS A 500 -34.10 -4.05 -11.31
N ARG A 501 -33.32 -3.88 -10.24
CA ARG A 501 -33.64 -3.03 -9.09
C ARG A 501 -32.38 -2.33 -8.62
#